data_AF-A0A0F9ACT8-F1
#
_entry.id   AF-A0A0F9ACT8-F1
#
_cell.length_a   1.000
_cell.length_b   1.000
_cell.length_c   1.000
_cell.angle_alpha   90.00
_cell.angle_beta   90.00
_cell.angle_gamma   90.00
#
_symmetry.space_group_name_H-M   'P 1'
#
loop_
_entity.id
_entity.type
_entity.pdbx_description
1 polymer ?
#
loop_
_entity_poly.entity_id
_entity_poly.type
_entity_poly.pdbx_seq_one_letter_code
_entity_poly.pdbx_strand_id
1 'polypeptide(L)'
;MNRAPNGAGHLSVQMGKIISINMDGKRRRIREHRWIGEKVLGRPLKRSEVVHHIDGNKFNNEHSNLVIMTQSDHLRLHWKIEPLRGRLVAR
;
A
#
# COMPACT_ATOMS: atom_id res chain seq x y z
N MET A 1 4.16 -21.04 -10.65
CA MET A 1 4.03 -19.86 -11.54
C MET A 1 2.55 -19.63 -11.77
N ASN A 2 1.90 -18.70 -11.06
CA ASN A 2 0.44 -18.55 -11.11
C ASN A 2 0.08 -17.31 -11.93
N ARG A 3 -0.34 -17.51 -13.19
CA ARG A 3 -0.91 -16.43 -14.02
C ARG A 3 -2.40 -16.29 -13.68
N ALA A 4 -2.84 -15.06 -13.39
CA ALA A 4 -4.25 -14.76 -13.24
C ALA A 4 -4.94 -14.71 -14.63
N PRO A 5 -6.22 -15.11 -14.74
CA PRO A 5 -6.96 -15.11 -16.00
C PRO A 5 -7.10 -13.70 -16.62
N ASN A 6 -7.27 -13.67 -17.94
CA ASN A 6 -7.25 -12.45 -18.75
C ASN A 6 -8.19 -11.36 -18.20
N GLY A 7 -7.63 -10.19 -17.90
CA GLY A 7 -8.35 -9.04 -17.36
C GLY A 7 -8.35 -8.87 -15.83
N ALA A 8 -7.77 -9.81 -15.07
CA ALA A 8 -7.75 -9.78 -13.59
C ALA A 8 -6.58 -8.99 -12.96
N GLY A 9 -5.64 -8.48 -13.76
CA GLY A 9 -4.46 -7.81 -13.23
C GLY A 9 -3.36 -8.78 -12.78
N HIS A 10 -2.15 -8.25 -12.62
CA HIS A 10 -0.97 -9.03 -12.26
C HIS A 10 -0.89 -9.16 -10.73
N LEU A 11 -0.88 -10.38 -10.19
CA LEU A 11 -0.58 -10.62 -8.77
C LEU A 11 0.95 -10.65 -8.60
N SER A 12 1.53 -9.54 -8.12
CA SER A 12 2.88 -9.58 -7.56
C SER A 12 2.77 -10.04 -6.12
N VAL A 13 3.26 -11.25 -5.84
CA VAL A 13 3.19 -11.94 -4.53
C VAL A 13 4.00 -11.22 -3.42
N GLN A 14 4.42 -9.97 -3.62
CA GLN A 14 5.25 -9.24 -2.68
C GLN A 14 4.69 -7.89 -2.20
N MET A 15 3.63 -7.35 -2.83
CA MET A 15 3.18 -5.97 -2.56
C MET A 15 1.67 -5.75 -2.78
N GLY A 16 0.83 -6.29 -1.88
CA GLY A 16 -0.58 -5.87 -1.69
C GLY A 16 -1.57 -6.19 -2.82
N LYS A 17 -2.85 -6.28 -2.48
CA LYS A 17 -3.94 -6.52 -3.44
C LYS A 17 -4.06 -5.34 -4.41
N ILE A 18 -3.99 -5.62 -5.71
CA ILE A 18 -4.19 -4.64 -6.79
C ILE A 18 -5.63 -4.77 -7.27
N ILE A 19 -6.36 -3.65 -7.32
CA ILE A 19 -7.69 -3.56 -7.90
C ILE A 19 -7.62 -2.81 -9.24
N SER A 20 -8.54 -3.12 -10.15
CA SER A 20 -8.72 -2.37 -11.38
C SER A 20 -9.99 -1.54 -11.28
N ILE A 21 -9.87 -0.22 -11.35
CA ILE A 21 -11.00 0.71 -11.35
C ILE A 21 -11.20 1.29 -12.75
N ASN A 22 -12.44 1.56 -13.13
CA ASN A 22 -12.75 2.32 -14.35
C ASN A 22 -12.92 3.79 -13.97
N MET A 23 -12.15 4.68 -14.59
CA MET A 23 -12.26 6.13 -14.46
C MET A 23 -12.42 6.70 -15.86
N ASP A 24 -13.57 7.30 -16.16
CA ASP A 24 -13.86 7.95 -17.46
C ASP A 24 -13.58 7.05 -18.68
N GLY A 25 -14.04 5.80 -18.62
CA GLY A 25 -13.83 4.80 -19.67
C GLY A 25 -12.40 4.23 -19.74
N LYS A 26 -11.48 4.70 -18.90
CA LYS A 26 -10.10 4.20 -18.81
C LYS A 26 -9.93 3.30 -17.60
N ARG A 27 -9.41 2.10 -17.82
CA ARG A 27 -9.10 1.15 -16.75
C ARG A 27 -7.76 1.51 -16.09
N ARG A 28 -7.77 1.74 -14.79
CA ARG A 28 -6.58 2.03 -13.98
C ARG A 28 -6.37 0.96 -12.93
N ARG A 29 -5.12 0.50 -12.77
CA ARG A 29 -4.73 -0.39 -11.67
C ARG A 29 -4.26 0.45 -10.48
N ILE A 30 -4.80 0.17 -9.31
CA ILE A 30 -4.47 0.84 -8.05
C ILE A 30 -4.34 -0.18 -6.92
N ARG A 31 -3.51 0.12 -5.91
CA ARG A 31 -3.42 -0.71 -4.70
C ARG A 31 -4.68 -0.52 -3.85
N GLU A 32 -5.23 -1.61 -3.35
CA GLU A 32 -6.49 -1.60 -2.58
C GLU A 32 -6.43 -0.67 -1.37
N HIS A 33 -5.41 -0.80 -0.51
CA HIS A 33 -5.24 0.08 0.66
C HIS A 33 -5.16 1.56 0.28
N ARG A 34 -4.57 1.88 -0.88
CA ARG A 34 -4.49 3.26 -1.37
C ARG A 34 -5.86 3.76 -1.77
N TRP A 35 -6.62 2.94 -2.50
CA TRP A 35 -7.98 3.28 -2.89
C TRP A 35 -8.89 3.48 -1.66
N ILE A 36 -8.82 2.59 -0.67
CA ILE A 36 -9.58 2.74 0.59
C ILE A 36 -9.19 4.05 1.29
N GLY A 37 -7.89 4.33 1.42
CA GLY A 37 -7.41 5.59 2.00
C GLY A 37 -7.91 6.84 1.27
N GLU A 38 -7.86 6.85 -0.07
CA GLU A 38 -8.37 7.97 -0.89
C GLU A 38 -9.89 8.14 -0.74
N LYS A 39 -10.65 7.04 -0.61
CA LYS A 39 -12.10 7.07 -0.41
C LYS A 39 -12.49 7.61 0.97
N VAL A 40 -11.80 7.17 2.03
CA VAL A 40 -12.00 7.67 3.40
C VAL A 40 -11.63 9.16 3.50
N LEU A 41 -10.54 9.57 2.84
CA LEU A 41 -10.08 10.96 2.85
C LEU A 41 -10.94 11.90 1.98
N GLY A 42 -11.75 11.35 1.07
CA GLY A 42 -12.57 12.13 0.12
C GLY A 42 -11.76 12.87 -0.96
N ARG A 43 -10.45 12.60 -1.07
CA ARG A 43 -9.57 13.18 -2.10
C ARG A 43 -8.42 12.23 -2.45
N PRO A 44 -7.79 12.39 -3.62
CA PRO A 44 -6.55 11.68 -3.92
C PRO A 44 -5.46 11.95 -2.88
N LEU A 45 -4.65 10.93 -2.58
CA LEU A 45 -3.48 11.09 -1.72
C LEU A 45 -2.40 11.87 -2.47
N LYS A 46 -1.80 12.82 -1.78
CA LYS A 46 -0.65 13.58 -2.27
C LYS A 46 0.55 12.64 -2.47
N ARG A 47 1.53 13.09 -3.27
CA ARG A 47 2.79 12.35 -3.47
C ARG A 47 3.57 12.15 -2.16
N SER A 48 3.40 13.05 -1.19
CA SER A 48 4.03 13.00 0.12
C SER A 48 3.25 12.18 1.15
N GLU A 49 2.07 11.66 0.81
CA GLU A 49 1.21 10.89 1.72
C GLU A 49 1.32 9.40 1.41
N VAL A 50 1.41 8.59 2.46
CA VAL A 50 1.48 7.13 2.41
C VAL A 50 0.41 6.52 3.30
N VAL A 51 -0.06 5.33 2.91
CA VAL A 51 -0.93 4.52 3.76
C VAL A 51 -0.05 3.52 4.51
N HIS A 52 -0.19 3.51 5.83
CA HIS A 52 0.50 2.60 6.74
C HIS A 52 -0.51 1.63 7.37
N HIS A 53 -0.12 0.37 7.48
CA HIS A 53 -0.89 -0.67 8.15
C HIS A 53 -0.49 -0.71 9.62
N ILE A 54 -1.44 -0.42 10.52
CA ILE A 54 -1.19 -0.31 11.97
C ILE A 54 -0.69 -1.64 12.54
N ASP A 55 -1.26 -2.76 12.10
CA ASP A 55 -0.86 -4.11 12.51
C ASP A 55 0.40 -4.65 11.80
N GLY A 56 0.98 -3.88 10.86
CA GLY A 56 2.09 -4.31 10.01
C GLY A 56 1.74 -5.40 8.98
N ASN A 57 0.51 -5.91 8.97
CA ASN A 57 0.03 -6.91 8.02
C ASN A 57 -0.48 -6.22 6.75
N LYS A 58 0.33 -6.28 5.70
CA LYS A 58 0.05 -5.68 4.38
C LYS A 58 -1.16 -6.26 3.65
N PHE A 59 -1.75 -7.36 4.16
CA PHE A 59 -2.95 -8.00 3.63
C PHE A 59 -4.22 -7.55 4.35
N ASN A 60 -4.12 -6.97 5.55
CA ASN A 60 -5.27 -6.47 6.30
C ASN A 60 -5.61 -5.04 5.86
N ASN A 61 -6.47 -4.91 4.85
CA ASN A 61 -6.86 -3.62 4.29
C ASN A 61 -8.14 -3.02 4.91
N GLU A 62 -8.54 -3.48 6.10
CA GLU A 62 -9.65 -2.88 6.85
C GLU A 62 -9.39 -1.38 7.08
N HIS A 63 -10.39 -0.54 6.85
CA HIS A 63 -10.22 0.92 6.92
C HIS A 63 -9.70 1.39 8.30
N SER A 64 -10.07 0.68 9.38
CA SER A 64 -9.63 0.94 10.75
C SER A 64 -8.17 0.51 11.00
N ASN A 65 -7.61 -0.36 10.16
CA ASN A 65 -6.21 -0.79 10.21
C ASN A 65 -5.28 0.09 9.34
N LEU A 66 -5.84 1.05 8.60
CA LEU A 66 -5.10 1.93 7.70
C LEU A 66 -4.99 3.33 8.30
N VAL A 67 -3.77 3.86 8.35
CA VAL A 67 -3.51 5.25 8.71
C VAL A 67 -2.80 5.96 7.58
N ILE A 68 -3.27 7.17 7.26
CA ILE A 68 -2.64 8.04 6.26
C ILE A 68 -1.68 8.96 7.01
N MET A 69 -0.43 8.98 6.59
CA MET A 69 0.61 9.81 7.19
C MET A 69 1.56 10.36 6.14
N THR A 70 2.39 11.33 6.53
CA THR A 70 3.42 11.82 5.62
C THR A 70 4.53 10.79 5.46
N GLN A 71 5.26 10.85 4.34
CA GLN A 71 6.42 10.00 4.13
C GLN A 71 7.48 10.19 5.24
N SER A 72 7.64 11.43 5.73
CA SER A 72 8.56 11.77 6.82
C SER A 72 8.13 11.16 8.15
N ASP A 73 6.83 11.17 8.46
CA ASP A 73 6.31 10.53 9.68
C ASP A 73 6.43 9.01 9.60
N HIS A 74 6.18 8.44 8.42
CA HIS A 74 6.38 7.01 8.18
C HIS A 74 7.85 6.61 8.38
N LEU A 75 8.80 7.39 7.85
CA LEU A 75 10.23 7.15 8.09
C LEU A 75 10.56 7.25 9.58
N ARG A 76 10.08 8.30 10.26
CA ARG A 76 10.29 8.48 11.71
C ARG A 76 9.72 7.30 12.52
N LEU A 77 8.58 6.77 12.13
CA LEU A 77 7.96 5.61 12.76
C LEU A 77 8.84 4.36 12.63
N HIS A 78 9.34 4.07 11.42
CA HIS A 78 10.27 2.94 11.20
C HIS A 78 11.62 3.13 11.90
N TRP A 79 12.06 4.37 12.11
CA TRP A 79 13.29 4.64 12.88
C TRP A 79 13.11 4.48 14.39
N LYS A 80 11.89 4.72 14.91
CA LYS A 80 11.58 4.54 16.33
C LYS A 80 11.21 3.09 16.69
N ILE A 81 10.70 2.34 15.72
CA ILE A 81 10.29 0.93 15.84
C ILE A 81 11.20 0.09 14.93
N GLU A 82 12.44 -0.15 15.37
CA GLU A 82 13.31 -1.13 14.72
C GLU A 82 12.72 -2.54 14.86
N PRO A 83 12.65 -3.31 13.77
CA PRO A 83 13.63 -4.37 13.68
C PRO A 83 14.32 -4.39 12.31
N LEU A 84 15.60 -4.01 12.28
CA LEU A 84 16.63 -4.56 11.40
C LEU A 84 16.24 -4.65 9.91
N ARG A 85 15.92 -3.52 9.28
CA ARG A 85 15.98 -3.45 7.81
C ARG A 85 17.37 -2.99 7.37
N GLY A 86 18.29 -3.96 7.29
CA GLY A 86 19.45 -3.83 6.41
C GLY A 86 20.81 -3.64 7.06
N ARG A 87 21.09 -4.23 8.23
CA ARG A 87 22.48 -4.55 8.57
C ARG A 87 22.90 -5.77 7.73
N LEU A 88 23.32 -5.49 6.51
CA LEU A 88 24.27 -6.34 5.81
C LEU A 88 25.50 -6.42 6.74
N VAL A 89 25.57 -7.45 7.58
CA VAL A 89 26.85 -7.84 8.19
C VAL A 89 27.63 -8.55 7.08
N ALA A 90 28.25 -7.78 6.21
CA ALA A 90 29.46 -8.23 5.54
C ALA A 90 30.60 -8.02 6.56
N ARG A 91 30.99 -9.12 7.22
CA ARG A 91 32.36 -9.31 7.68
C ARG A 91 32.94 -10.40 6.80
#